data_AF-A0A0M0BKC3-F1
#
_entry.id   AF-A0A0M0BKC3-F1
#
_cell.length_a   1.000
_cell.length_b   1.000
_cell.length_c   1.000
_cell.angle_alpha   90.00
_cell.angle_beta   90.00
_cell.angle_gamma   90.00
#
_symmetry.space_group_name_H-M   'P 1'
#
loop_
_entity.id
_entity.type
_entity.pdbx_description
1 polymer ?
#
loop_
_entity_poly.entity_id
_entity_poly.type
_entity_poly.pdbx_seq_one_letter_code
_entity_poly.pdbx_strand_id
1 'polypeptide(L)' 'CRGCESEQIIFSHTTNLIKCRTCGEVLAEPKGGKADIKGIVLSVLG' A
#
# COMPACT_ATOMS: atom_id res chain seq x y z
N CYS A 1 3.24 -1.94 -7.26
CA CYS A 1 3.83 -3.08 -6.51
C CYS A 1 5.20 -3.36 -7.13
N ARG A 2 6.26 -3.63 -6.35
CA ARG A 2 7.59 -3.84 -6.95
C ARG A 2 7.71 -5.18 -7.67
N GLY A 3 6.99 -6.21 -7.24
CA GLY A 3 7.09 -7.56 -7.82
C GLY A 3 6.19 -7.85 -9.02
N CYS A 4 5.08 -7.14 -9.20
CA CYS A 4 4.08 -7.47 -10.23
C CYS A 4 3.55 -6.25 -11.01
N GLU A 5 4.25 -5.11 -10.90
CA GLU A 5 3.92 -3.83 -11.57
C GLU A 5 2.51 -3.27 -11.30
N SER A 6 1.71 -3.94 -10.47
CA SER A 6 0.32 -3.55 -10.23
C SER A 6 0.23 -2.25 -9.46
N GLU A 7 -0.48 -1.28 -10.03
CA GLU A 7 -0.77 0.03 -9.45
C GLU A 7 -2.08 -0.02 -8.67
N GLN A 8 -2.05 0.46 -7.42
CA GLN A 8 -3.21 0.41 -6.54
C GLN A 8 -3.25 1.68 -5.68
N ILE A 9 -4.43 2.27 -5.60
CA ILE A 9 -4.71 3.41 -4.72
C ILE A 9 -5.00 2.85 -3.33
N ILE A 10 -4.28 3.33 -2.33
CA ILE A 10 -4.44 2.92 -0.92
C ILE A 10 -4.60 4.18 -0.07
N PHE A 11 -5.28 4.05 1.06
CA PHE A 11 -5.43 5.15 2.01
C PHE A 11 -4.21 5.24 2.93
N SER A 12 -3.80 6.48 3.23
CA SER A 12 -2.69 6.79 4.13
C SER A 12 -2.92 6.31 5.57
N HIS A 13 -4.18 6.14 5.98
CA HIS A 13 -4.57 5.58 7.26
C HIS A 13 -5.32 4.28 7.02
N THR A 14 -4.69 3.15 7.36
CA THR A 14 -5.32 1.84 7.35
C THR A 14 -5.18 1.20 8.73
N THR A 15 -6.23 0.51 9.17
CA THR A 15 -6.25 -0.36 10.35
C THR A 15 -5.89 -1.80 10.02
N ASN A 16 -5.93 -2.18 8.74
CA ASN A 16 -5.66 -3.54 8.26
C ASN A 16 -4.42 -3.59 7.35
N LEU A 17 -3.82 -4.77 7.24
CA LEU A 17 -2.73 -5.05 6.29
C LEU A 17 -3.24 -4.92 4.85
N ILE A 18 -2.63 -4.02 4.08
CA ILE A 18 -2.96 -3.85 2.67
C ILE A 18 -2.03 -4.72 1.84
N LYS A 19 -2.62 -5.71 1.18
CA LYS A 19 -1.93 -6.63 0.28
C LYS A 19 -2.21 -6.25 -1.17
N CYS A 20 -1.27 -6.57 -2.04
CA CYS A 20 -1.46 -6.44 -3.48
C CYS A 20 -2.55 -7.43 -3.95
N ARG A 21 -3.54 -6.92 -4.69
CA ARG A 21 -4.61 -7.76 -5.28
C ARG A 21 -4.09 -8.79 -6.28
N THR A 22 -2.95 -8.54 -6.92
CA THR A 22 -2.38 -9.42 -7.96
C THR A 22 -1.45 -10.48 -7.38
N CYS A 23 -0.45 -10.09 -6.58
CA CYS A 23 0.58 -11.01 -6.06
C CYS A 23 0.44 -11.36 -4.58
N GLY A 24 -0.44 -10.68 -3.82
CA GLY A 24 -0.61 -10.89 -2.39
C GLY A 24 0.47 -10.26 -1.50
N GLU A 25 1.48 -9.59 -2.07
CA GLU A 25 2.56 -8.94 -1.32
C GLU A 25 2.06 -7.77 -0.44
N VAL A 26 2.65 -7.57 0.73
CA VAL A 26 2.28 -6.51 1.65
C VAL A 26 2.73 -5.15 1.10
N LEU A 27 1.78 -4.29 0.75
CA LEU A 27 2.02 -2.96 0.22
C LEU A 27 2.00 -1.88 1.29
N ALA A 28 1.13 -2.03 2.29
CA ALA A 28 1.13 -1.14 3.44
C ALA A 28 0.74 -1.87 4.73
N GLU A 29 1.42 -1.52 5.83
CA GLU A 29 1.13 -2.02 7.17
C GLU A 29 0.41 -0.97 8.01
N PRO A 30 -0.63 -1.35 8.76
CA PRO A 30 -1.28 -0.43 9.68
C PRO A 30 -0.33 -0.09 10.83
N LYS A 31 -0.25 1.20 11.17
CA LYS A 31 0.41 1.68 12.39
C LYS A 31 -0.57 2.57 13.14
N GLY A 32 -0.26 2.93 14.39
CA GLY A 32 -1.12 3.80 15.22
C GLY A 32 -1.41 5.20 14.64
N GLY A 33 -0.88 5.53 13.46
CA GLY A 33 -1.14 6.77 12.73
C GLY A 33 -1.18 6.50 11.23
N LYS A 34 -0.28 7.13 10.47
CA LYS A 34 -0.13 6.84 9.03
C LYS A 34 0.39 5.42 8.84
N ALA A 35 -0.21 4.71 7.90
CA ALA A 35 0.22 3.39 7.48
C ALA A 35 1.64 3.45 6.91
N ASP A 36 2.40 2.38 7.16
CA ASP A 36 3.75 2.21 6.64
C ASP A 36 3.68 1.68 5.21
N ILE A 37 3.95 2.52 4.22
CA ILE A 37 3.88 2.14 2.81
C ILE A 37 5.22 1.55 2.38
N LYS A 38 5.27 0.23 2.19
CA LYS A 38 6.48 -0.50 1.74
C LYS A 38 6.66 -0.50 0.22
N GLY A 39 5.65 -0.04 -0.51
CA GLY A 39 5.64 0.06 -1.97
C GLY A 39 6.37 1.29 -2.53
N ILE A 40 6.30 1.45 -3.85
CA ILE A 40 6.69 2.69 -4.54
C ILE A 40 5.43 3.57 -4.62
N VAL A 41 5.53 4.82 -4.17
CA VAL A 41 4.47 5.83 -4.31
C VAL A 41 4.69 6.55 -5.64
N LEU A 42 3.79 6.35 -6.60
CA LEU A 42 3.87 6.99 -7.92
C LEU A 42 3.29 8.41 -7.88
N SER A 43 2.12 8.55 -7.25
CA SER A 43 1.39 9.81 -7.11
C SER A 43 0.59 9.83 -5.81
N VAL A 44 0.40 11.02 -5.24
CA VAL A 44 -0.50 11.26 -4.11
C VAL A 44 -1.73 11.99 -4.63
N LEU A 45 -2.91 11.42 -4.39
CA LEU A 45 -4.19 12.04 -4.72
C LEU A 45 -4.63 12.87 -3.51
N GLY A 46 -4.84 14.17 -3.72
CA GLY A 46 -5.22 15.15 -2.70
C GLY A 46 -6.71 15.43 -2.68
#